data_AF-A0A416GBL9-F1
#
_entry.id   AF-A0A416GBL9-F1
#
_cell.length_a   1.000
_cell.length_b   1.000
_cell.length_c   1.000
_cell.angle_alpha   90.00
_cell.angle_beta   90.00
_cell.angle_gamma   90.00
#
_symmetry.space_group_name_H-M   'P 1'
#
loop_
_entity.id
_entity.type
_entity.pdbx_description
1 polymer ?
#
loop_
_entity_poly.entity_id
_entity_poly.type
_entity_poly.pdbx_seq_one_letter_code
_entity_poly.pdbx_strand_id
1 'polypeptide(L)'
;METDMQKYFFKPRVGQNYWKGVGGLRVLIAGSHFRCPYSNCVHLKKECASSSTIFEMDQKCPCYLDKEDQEYYRLSNSDTIEVNSYLEGFSYQAFSAFTYLMLNKRDHLTDQEKSEFWEQVAFTNYIQHYWPDGSSPKYSENKALYDTDHEAFAQVVDELKPHLIFVWNEAIRDCLIANSNLTYFGKVDIPVLSVYLFLNYEAGTEINGKKESFLQRQYHIIPGKVTKGWIESLFNEYFNSPNAIELFGLKTIEERSASGMGVRQGVGRPPKIKDVASLFKQLVTRKILVRAGDRIVFGNGIMNNHKETFMRYLKQTFNVPKYTNGCMSRMFGYKFIHSELSAAFEDDITRKMKAVFMMVDTRDKDYKIKRMGSSSKL
;
A
#
# COMPACT_ATOMS: atom_id res chain seq x y z
N MET A 1 -20.18 -18.34 -31.44
CA MET A 1 -19.72 -17.48 -30.34
C MET A 1 -20.27 -18.09 -29.08
N GLU A 2 -19.46 -18.84 -28.34
CA GLU A 2 -19.79 -19.16 -26.95
C GLU A 2 -19.96 -17.81 -26.23
N THR A 3 -21.16 -17.52 -25.76
CA THR A 3 -21.36 -16.46 -24.79
C THR A 3 -20.59 -16.86 -23.55
N ASP A 4 -19.52 -16.14 -23.22
CA ASP A 4 -18.80 -16.36 -21.96
C ASP A 4 -19.82 -16.33 -20.82
N MET A 5 -19.93 -17.46 -20.11
CA MET A 5 -20.84 -17.60 -19.00
C MET A 5 -20.43 -16.62 -17.90
N GLN A 6 -21.38 -15.83 -17.40
CA GLN A 6 -21.15 -14.88 -16.32
C GLN A 6 -20.60 -15.60 -15.08
N LYS A 7 -19.40 -15.20 -14.65
CA LYS A 7 -18.66 -15.78 -13.51
C LYS A 7 -18.94 -15.05 -12.20
N TYR A 8 -19.28 -13.76 -12.25
CA TYR A 8 -19.66 -12.98 -11.08
C TYR A 8 -21.13 -13.18 -10.73
N PHE A 9 -21.42 -13.40 -9.44
CA PHE A 9 -22.78 -13.45 -8.94
C PHE A 9 -23.32 -12.05 -8.66
N PHE A 10 -22.53 -11.22 -7.97
CA PHE A 10 -22.88 -9.83 -7.71
C PHE A 10 -22.61 -9.00 -8.94
N LYS A 11 -23.68 -8.42 -9.51
CA LYS A 11 -23.59 -7.57 -10.69
C LYS A 11 -22.96 -6.23 -10.28
N PRO A 12 -21.86 -5.82 -10.92
CA PRO A 12 -21.23 -4.54 -10.60
C PRO A 12 -22.23 -3.40 -10.83
N ARG A 13 -22.30 -2.47 -9.88
CA ARG A 13 -23.03 -1.21 -10.10
C ARG A 13 -22.20 -0.36 -11.05
N VAL A 14 -22.74 -0.04 -12.23
CA VAL A 14 -22.10 0.84 -13.21
C VAL A 14 -22.90 2.13 -13.30
N GLY A 15 -22.28 3.24 -12.89
CA GLY A 15 -22.91 4.56 -13.03
C GLY A 15 -23.15 4.93 -14.49
N GLN A 16 -24.21 5.70 -14.75
CA GLN A 16 -24.63 6.07 -16.11
C GLN A 16 -23.55 6.85 -16.88
N ASN A 17 -22.68 7.56 -16.16
CA ASN A 17 -21.57 8.33 -16.69
C ASN A 17 -20.21 7.62 -16.55
N TYR A 18 -20.17 6.32 -16.21
CA TYR A 18 -18.94 5.55 -16.05
C TYR A 18 -17.98 5.68 -17.24
N TRP A 19 -18.51 5.65 -18.47
CA TRP A 19 -17.71 5.75 -19.69
C TRP A 19 -17.07 7.13 -19.91
N LYS A 20 -17.61 8.19 -19.30
CA LYS A 20 -16.95 9.51 -19.24
C LYS A 20 -15.81 9.50 -18.23
N GLY A 21 -15.99 8.75 -17.14
CA GLY A 21 -15.00 8.58 -16.08
C GLY A 21 -14.74 9.86 -15.27
N VAL A 22 -13.90 9.71 -14.26
CA VAL A 22 -13.44 10.83 -13.43
C VAL A 22 -12.20 11.43 -14.10
N GLY A 23 -12.31 12.66 -14.59
CA GLY A 23 -11.22 13.32 -15.32
C GLY A 23 -10.80 12.56 -16.60
N GLY A 24 -11.75 11.91 -17.27
CA GLY A 24 -11.51 11.07 -18.46
C GLY A 24 -11.04 9.65 -18.15
N LEU A 25 -10.84 9.30 -16.88
CA LEU A 25 -10.41 7.97 -16.47
C LEU A 25 -11.59 7.18 -15.89
N ARG A 26 -11.96 6.09 -16.57
CA ARG A 26 -12.82 5.04 -16.00
C ARG A 26 -12.25 4.50 -14.67
N VAL A 27 -13.07 4.51 -13.63
CA VAL A 27 -12.70 4.10 -12.27
C VAL A 27 -13.58 2.95 -11.81
N LEU A 28 -12.96 1.86 -11.36
CA LEU A 28 -13.61 0.76 -10.66
C LEU A 28 -13.22 0.79 -9.18
N ILE A 29 -14.21 0.62 -8.31
CA ILE A 29 -14.03 0.48 -6.88
C ILE A 29 -14.33 -0.98 -6.51
N ALA A 30 -13.34 -1.65 -5.91
CA ALA A 30 -13.46 -3.01 -5.40
C ALA A 30 -13.62 -2.97 -3.88
N GLY A 31 -14.86 -3.13 -3.42
CA GLY A 31 -15.19 -3.39 -2.02
C GLY A 31 -14.79 -4.81 -1.59
N SER A 32 -15.04 -5.16 -0.32
CA SER A 32 -14.59 -6.46 0.19
C SER A 32 -15.62 -7.57 0.04
N HIS A 33 -16.75 -7.45 0.73
CA HIS A 33 -17.75 -8.50 0.89
C HIS A 33 -19.03 -7.89 1.46
N PHE A 34 -20.16 -8.56 1.26
CA PHE A 34 -21.41 -8.20 1.89
C PHE A 34 -21.56 -8.77 3.30
N ARG A 35 -22.30 -8.04 4.13
CA ARG A 35 -22.78 -8.50 5.44
C ARG A 35 -24.29 -8.63 5.39
N CYS A 36 -24.82 -9.67 6.02
CA CYS A 36 -26.25 -9.78 6.20
C CYS A 36 -26.69 -8.88 7.36
N PRO A 37 -27.68 -8.01 7.17
CA PRO A 37 -28.19 -7.17 8.26
C PRO A 37 -28.88 -7.98 9.35
N TYR A 38 -29.31 -9.22 9.05
CA TYR A 38 -29.95 -10.12 10.00
C TYR A 38 -28.92 -11.12 10.56
N SER A 39 -28.41 -10.84 11.77
CA SER A 39 -27.43 -11.69 12.45
C SER A 39 -27.90 -13.14 12.69
N ASN A 40 -29.21 -13.37 12.74
CA ASN A 40 -29.83 -14.69 12.94
C ASN A 40 -30.37 -15.32 11.65
N CYS A 41 -29.99 -14.80 10.47
CA CYS A 41 -30.43 -15.38 9.20
C CYS A 41 -29.88 -16.81 9.05
N VAL A 42 -30.79 -17.79 8.92
CA VAL A 42 -30.43 -19.22 8.81
C VAL A 42 -29.62 -19.53 7.55
N HIS A 43 -29.75 -18.70 6.51
CA HIS A 43 -29.05 -18.85 5.23
C HIS A 43 -27.63 -18.28 5.24
N LEU A 44 -27.32 -17.37 6.17
CA LEU A 44 -26.01 -16.70 6.22
C LEU A 44 -24.86 -17.67 6.44
N LYS A 45 -25.07 -18.76 7.18
CA LYS A 45 -24.05 -19.80 7.45
C LYS A 45 -24.21 -21.04 6.57
N LYS A 46 -25.03 -20.94 5.52
CA LYS A 46 -25.38 -22.02 4.60
C LYS A 46 -25.28 -21.54 3.16
N GLU A 47 -26.41 -21.30 2.50
CA GLU A 47 -26.49 -21.04 1.07
C GLU A 47 -25.80 -19.72 0.69
N CYS A 48 -25.88 -18.68 1.54
CA CYS A 48 -25.25 -17.39 1.27
C CYS A 48 -23.75 -17.34 1.57
N ALA A 49 -23.18 -18.36 2.21
CA ALA A 49 -21.78 -18.37 2.66
C ALA A 49 -20.79 -18.91 1.62
N SER A 50 -21.26 -19.26 0.42
CA SER A 50 -20.44 -19.89 -0.61
C SER A 50 -20.82 -19.42 -2.01
N SER A 51 -19.82 -19.09 -2.83
CA SER A 51 -20.01 -18.71 -4.23
C SER A 51 -20.70 -19.81 -5.05
N SER A 52 -20.61 -21.07 -4.60
CA SER A 52 -21.23 -22.24 -5.26
C SER A 52 -22.71 -22.46 -4.94
N THR A 53 -23.29 -21.76 -3.96
CA THR A 53 -24.70 -21.97 -3.54
C THR A 53 -25.49 -20.68 -3.48
N ILE A 54 -24.84 -19.52 -3.50
CA ILE A 54 -25.51 -18.23 -3.31
C ILE A 54 -26.55 -17.93 -4.40
N PHE A 55 -26.38 -18.44 -5.63
CA PHE A 55 -27.34 -18.26 -6.71
C PHE A 55 -28.73 -18.83 -6.38
N GLU A 56 -28.81 -19.85 -5.52
CA GLU A 56 -30.10 -20.41 -5.08
C GLU A 56 -30.92 -19.41 -4.25
N MET A 57 -30.24 -18.43 -3.66
CA MET A 57 -30.81 -17.43 -2.79
C MET A 57 -31.16 -16.11 -3.49
N ASP A 58 -30.84 -15.96 -4.78
CA ASP A 58 -30.96 -14.69 -5.50
C ASP A 58 -32.33 -14.03 -5.33
N GLN A 59 -33.39 -14.80 -5.63
CA GLN A 59 -34.79 -14.41 -5.48
C GLN A 59 -35.45 -14.96 -4.20
N LYS A 60 -34.70 -15.69 -3.36
CA LYS A 60 -35.24 -16.32 -2.14
C LYS A 60 -34.77 -15.66 -0.85
N CYS A 61 -33.97 -14.60 -0.95
CA CYS A 61 -33.47 -13.88 0.22
C CYS A 61 -34.64 -13.29 1.03
N PRO A 62 -34.77 -13.63 2.32
CA PRO A 62 -35.83 -13.09 3.18
C PRO A 62 -35.83 -11.57 3.30
N CYS A 63 -34.70 -10.90 3.02
CA CYS A 63 -34.63 -9.43 3.03
C CYS A 63 -35.43 -8.79 1.88
N TYR A 64 -35.67 -9.55 0.82
CA TYR A 64 -36.18 -9.04 -0.45
C TYR A 64 -37.50 -9.68 -0.88
N LEU A 65 -37.89 -10.84 -0.31
CA LEU A 65 -39.11 -11.57 -0.68
C LEU A 65 -40.39 -10.71 -0.68
N ASP A 66 -40.52 -9.80 0.29
CA ASP A 66 -41.73 -8.98 0.45
C ASP A 66 -41.65 -7.61 -0.28
N LYS A 67 -40.63 -7.39 -1.11
CA LYS A 67 -40.45 -6.12 -1.85
C LYS A 67 -41.26 -6.13 -3.14
N GLU A 68 -41.83 -4.99 -3.52
CA GLU A 68 -42.65 -4.91 -4.74
C GLU A 68 -41.83 -5.10 -6.03
N ASP A 69 -40.66 -4.45 -6.11
CA ASP A 69 -39.77 -4.56 -7.28
C ASP A 69 -38.78 -5.73 -7.11
N GLN A 70 -39.23 -6.94 -7.46
CA GLN A 70 -38.42 -8.16 -7.41
C GLN A 70 -37.30 -8.20 -8.47
N GLU A 71 -37.32 -7.33 -9.48
CA GLU A 71 -36.22 -7.18 -10.45
C GLU A 71 -35.06 -6.39 -9.85
N TYR A 72 -35.37 -5.35 -9.08
CA TYR A 72 -34.39 -4.58 -8.34
C TYR A 72 -33.93 -5.28 -7.05
N TYR A 73 -34.85 -5.73 -6.21
CA TYR A 73 -34.56 -6.36 -4.91
C TYR A 73 -34.27 -7.86 -5.05
N ARG A 74 -33.01 -8.18 -5.38
CA ARG A 74 -32.45 -9.54 -5.39
C ARG A 74 -30.98 -9.52 -4.99
N LEU A 75 -30.44 -10.64 -4.51
CA LEU A 75 -29.06 -10.67 -3.98
C LEU A 75 -28.01 -10.33 -5.04
N SER A 76 -28.21 -10.72 -6.30
CA SER A 76 -27.27 -10.39 -7.38
C SER A 76 -27.10 -8.88 -7.55
N ASN A 77 -28.09 -8.08 -7.13
CA ASN A 77 -28.07 -6.62 -7.24
C ASN A 77 -27.53 -5.92 -5.99
N SER A 78 -26.98 -6.65 -5.01
CA SER A 78 -26.55 -6.07 -3.74
C SER A 78 -25.54 -4.92 -3.89
N ASP A 79 -24.66 -4.93 -4.90
CA ASP A 79 -23.73 -3.81 -5.17
C ASP A 79 -24.51 -2.53 -5.50
N THR A 80 -25.54 -2.64 -6.35
CA THR A 80 -26.42 -1.52 -6.71
C THR A 80 -27.24 -1.05 -5.53
N ILE A 81 -27.84 -1.98 -4.78
CA ILE A 81 -28.68 -1.68 -3.62
C ILE A 81 -27.87 -0.96 -2.53
N GLU A 82 -26.65 -1.42 -2.22
CA GLU A 82 -25.79 -0.81 -1.21
C GLU A 82 -25.41 0.63 -1.58
N VAL A 83 -24.98 0.86 -2.82
CA VAL A 83 -24.63 2.20 -3.28
C VAL A 83 -25.87 3.11 -3.33
N ASN A 84 -27.03 2.62 -3.79
CA ASN A 84 -28.27 3.41 -3.78
C ASN A 84 -28.70 3.77 -2.35
N SER A 85 -28.62 2.82 -1.42
CA SER A 85 -28.91 3.09 0.00
C SER A 85 -28.00 4.20 0.55
N TYR A 86 -26.71 4.19 0.20
CA TYR A 86 -25.79 5.28 0.54
C TYR A 86 -26.19 6.62 -0.09
N LEU A 87 -26.61 6.61 -1.37
CA LEU A 87 -27.06 7.82 -2.06
C LEU A 87 -28.35 8.40 -1.46
N GLU A 88 -29.25 7.54 -0.99
CA GLU A 88 -30.51 7.88 -0.31
C GLU A 88 -30.33 8.33 1.15
N GLY A 89 -29.09 8.35 1.65
CA GLY A 89 -28.75 8.92 2.96
C GLY A 89 -28.44 7.89 4.05
N PHE A 90 -28.41 6.60 3.73
CA PHE A 90 -27.93 5.59 4.69
C PHE A 90 -26.43 5.75 4.94
N SER A 91 -26.03 5.62 6.20
CA SER A 91 -24.65 5.88 6.60
C SER A 91 -23.73 4.71 6.25
N TYR A 92 -22.78 4.95 5.36
CA TYR A 92 -21.68 4.04 5.04
C TYR A 92 -20.34 4.75 5.17
N GLN A 93 -19.62 4.49 6.26
CA GLN A 93 -18.36 5.20 6.57
C GLN A 93 -17.31 5.08 5.45
N ALA A 94 -17.15 3.89 4.86
CA ALA A 94 -16.20 3.65 3.78
C ALA A 94 -16.56 4.45 2.51
N PHE A 95 -17.84 4.46 2.14
CA PHE A 95 -18.36 5.17 0.98
C PHE A 95 -18.21 6.68 1.16
N SER A 96 -18.58 7.21 2.33
CA SER A 96 -18.36 8.61 2.69
C SER A 96 -16.89 8.97 2.61
N ALA A 97 -16.02 8.27 3.34
CA ALA A 97 -14.59 8.56 3.38
C ALA A 97 -13.96 8.55 1.98
N PHE A 98 -14.32 7.57 1.15
CA PHE A 98 -13.84 7.49 -0.22
C PHE A 98 -14.38 8.62 -1.11
N THR A 99 -15.67 8.97 -0.98
CA THR A 99 -16.27 10.07 -1.76
C THR A 99 -15.63 11.42 -1.43
N TYR A 100 -15.39 11.70 -0.14
CA TYR A 100 -14.67 12.90 0.31
C TYR A 100 -13.26 12.97 -0.29
N LEU A 101 -12.53 11.86 -0.28
CA LEU A 101 -11.21 11.74 -0.89
C LEU A 101 -11.26 12.02 -2.40
N MET A 102 -12.13 11.34 -3.13
CA MET A 102 -12.20 11.42 -4.59
C MET A 102 -12.59 12.82 -5.08
N LEU A 103 -13.43 13.52 -4.33
CA LEU A 103 -13.84 14.89 -4.61
C LEU A 103 -12.94 15.95 -3.96
N ASN A 104 -11.90 15.55 -3.23
CA ASN A 104 -10.98 16.42 -2.49
C ASN A 104 -11.73 17.43 -1.59
N LYS A 105 -12.74 16.95 -0.86
CA LYS A 105 -13.56 17.72 0.08
C LYS A 105 -13.12 17.46 1.52
N ARG A 106 -13.24 18.46 2.40
CA ARG A 106 -12.89 18.34 3.83
C ARG A 106 -14.09 18.41 4.76
N ASP A 107 -15.04 19.30 4.48
CA ASP A 107 -16.07 19.67 5.47
C ASP A 107 -17.48 19.34 5.00
N HIS A 108 -17.84 19.68 3.76
CA HIS A 108 -19.19 19.50 3.24
C HIS A 108 -19.19 18.82 1.87
N LEU A 109 -20.09 17.85 1.74
CA LEU A 109 -20.39 17.12 0.51
C LEU A 109 -21.90 17.20 0.29
N THR A 110 -22.32 17.77 -0.83
CA THR A 110 -23.75 17.84 -1.18
C THR A 110 -24.24 16.50 -1.74
N ASP A 111 -25.54 16.22 -1.63
CA ASP A 111 -26.13 15.01 -2.21
C ASP A 111 -26.00 14.97 -3.74
N GLN A 112 -25.99 16.14 -4.39
CA GLN A 112 -25.75 16.25 -5.83
C GLN A 112 -24.32 15.84 -6.19
N GLU A 113 -23.30 16.40 -5.53
CA GLU A 113 -21.89 16.04 -5.78
C GLU A 113 -21.64 14.56 -5.50
N LYS A 114 -22.22 14.03 -4.42
CA LYS A 114 -22.20 12.61 -4.08
C LYS A 114 -22.77 11.77 -5.22
N SER A 115 -23.97 12.10 -5.69
CA SER A 115 -24.64 11.36 -6.77
C SER A 115 -23.86 11.46 -8.08
N GLU A 116 -23.43 12.65 -8.48
CA GLU A 116 -22.66 12.88 -9.70
C GLU A 116 -21.36 12.06 -9.74
N PHE A 117 -20.66 11.97 -8.60
CA PHE A 117 -19.48 11.12 -8.48
C PHE A 117 -19.80 9.63 -8.66
N TRP A 118 -20.80 9.12 -7.95
CA TRP A 118 -21.16 7.69 -8.01
C TRP A 118 -21.75 7.29 -9.37
N GLU A 119 -22.24 8.25 -10.17
CA GLU A 119 -22.60 8.03 -11.56
C GLU A 119 -21.40 7.95 -12.51
N GLN A 120 -20.21 8.41 -12.12
CA GLN A 120 -18.98 8.37 -12.95
C GLN A 120 -18.10 7.14 -12.70
N VAL A 121 -18.44 6.31 -11.73
CA VAL A 121 -17.62 5.16 -11.30
C VAL A 121 -18.41 3.87 -11.37
N ALA A 122 -17.69 2.75 -11.35
CA ALA A 122 -18.25 1.44 -11.11
C ALA A 122 -17.87 0.94 -9.72
N PHE A 123 -18.72 0.11 -9.12
CA PHE A 123 -18.49 -0.50 -7.82
C PHE A 123 -18.85 -1.98 -7.85
N THR A 124 -18.00 -2.79 -7.23
CA THR A 124 -18.32 -4.19 -6.93
C THR A 124 -17.62 -4.67 -5.68
N ASN A 125 -18.24 -5.53 -4.90
CA ASN A 125 -17.55 -6.30 -3.87
C ASN A 125 -16.80 -7.49 -4.49
N TYR A 126 -15.56 -7.73 -4.04
CA TYR A 126 -14.71 -8.77 -4.60
C TYR A 126 -15.19 -10.19 -4.27
N ILE A 127 -15.48 -10.45 -3.00
CA ILE A 127 -15.95 -11.78 -2.56
C ILE A 127 -17.37 -12.00 -3.07
N GLN A 128 -17.59 -13.11 -3.78
CA GLN A 128 -18.83 -13.41 -4.50
C GLN A 128 -19.88 -14.14 -3.64
N HIS A 129 -19.74 -14.04 -2.32
CA HIS A 129 -20.73 -14.51 -1.35
C HIS A 129 -20.73 -13.65 -0.08
N TYR A 130 -21.70 -13.88 0.79
CA TYR A 130 -21.78 -13.17 2.07
C TYR A 130 -20.77 -13.74 3.05
N TRP A 131 -20.09 -12.85 3.78
CA TRP A 131 -19.12 -13.27 4.78
C TRP A 131 -19.76 -13.29 6.18
N PRO A 132 -19.82 -14.45 6.88
CA PRO A 132 -20.49 -14.56 8.16
C PRO A 132 -19.75 -13.85 9.31
N ASP A 133 -18.42 -13.89 9.27
CA ASP A 133 -17.56 -13.41 10.35
C ASP A 133 -17.06 -12.02 9.99
N GLY A 134 -17.78 -10.96 10.36
CA GLY A 134 -17.61 -9.58 9.85
C GLY A 134 -16.20 -8.93 9.84
N SER A 135 -15.10 -9.62 10.12
CA SER A 135 -13.74 -9.25 9.75
C SER A 135 -13.28 -9.98 8.48
N SER A 136 -12.70 -9.26 7.53
CA SER A 136 -12.08 -9.89 6.36
C SER A 136 -10.93 -10.81 6.78
N PRO A 137 -10.90 -12.07 6.32
CA PRO A 137 -9.81 -12.97 6.59
C PRO A 137 -8.51 -12.48 5.93
N LYS A 138 -7.35 -12.87 6.47
CA LYS A 138 -6.07 -12.59 5.82
C LYS A 138 -5.88 -13.48 4.60
N TYR A 139 -5.34 -12.92 3.53
CA TYR A 139 -5.06 -13.67 2.29
C TYR A 139 -4.11 -14.84 2.51
N SER A 140 -3.04 -14.66 3.29
CA SER A 140 -2.04 -15.71 3.56
C SER A 140 -2.62 -16.98 4.18
N GLU A 141 -3.73 -16.84 4.91
CA GLU A 141 -4.41 -17.94 5.61
C GLU A 141 -5.61 -18.48 4.81
N ASN A 142 -6.10 -17.71 3.82
CA ASN A 142 -7.35 -17.98 3.10
C ASN A 142 -7.19 -17.82 1.58
N LYS A 143 -6.04 -18.20 1.02
CA LYS A 143 -5.73 -18.02 -0.41
C LYS A 143 -6.82 -18.59 -1.33
N ALA A 144 -7.30 -19.79 -1.04
CA ALA A 144 -8.34 -20.46 -1.83
C ALA A 144 -9.64 -19.65 -1.94
N LEU A 145 -10.04 -18.96 -0.86
CA LEU A 145 -11.22 -18.08 -0.85
C LEU A 145 -11.08 -16.97 -1.90
N TYR A 146 -9.99 -16.21 -1.83
CA TYR A 146 -9.77 -15.07 -2.72
C TYR A 146 -9.48 -15.50 -4.16
N ASP A 147 -8.70 -16.57 -4.35
CA ASP A 147 -8.37 -17.08 -5.68
C ASP A 147 -9.61 -17.58 -6.43
N THR A 148 -10.57 -18.21 -5.73
CA THR A 148 -11.79 -18.72 -6.36
C THR A 148 -12.61 -17.59 -6.96
N ASP A 149 -12.73 -16.47 -6.25
CA ASP A 149 -13.50 -15.30 -6.69
C ASP A 149 -12.69 -14.37 -7.62
N HIS A 150 -11.40 -14.64 -7.83
CA HIS A 150 -10.54 -13.84 -8.72
C HIS A 150 -11.04 -13.86 -10.16
N GLU A 151 -11.51 -15.00 -10.67
CA GLU A 151 -12.01 -15.08 -12.06
C GLU A 151 -13.26 -14.23 -12.29
N ALA A 152 -14.15 -14.17 -11.30
CA ALA A 152 -15.31 -13.31 -11.33
C ALA A 152 -14.91 -11.83 -11.40
N PHE A 153 -13.94 -11.42 -10.58
CA PHE A 153 -13.41 -10.06 -10.63
C PHE A 153 -12.68 -9.74 -11.94
N ALA A 154 -11.89 -10.69 -12.47
CA ALA A 154 -11.19 -10.53 -13.74
C ALA A 154 -12.18 -10.28 -14.89
N GLN A 155 -13.30 -11.00 -14.93
CA GLN A 155 -14.36 -10.76 -15.92
C GLN A 155 -14.92 -9.32 -15.81
N VAL A 156 -15.16 -8.81 -14.60
CA VAL A 156 -15.62 -7.42 -14.40
C VAL A 156 -14.58 -6.42 -14.94
N VAL A 157 -13.29 -6.66 -14.71
CA VAL A 157 -12.20 -5.81 -15.23
C VAL A 157 -12.16 -5.86 -16.77
N ASP A 158 -12.35 -7.03 -17.37
CA ASP A 158 -12.32 -7.22 -18.83
C ASP A 158 -13.52 -6.55 -19.52
N GLU A 159 -14.71 -6.65 -18.92
CA GLU A 159 -15.94 -6.03 -19.42
C GLU A 159 -15.90 -4.50 -19.27
N LEU A 160 -15.53 -3.99 -18.10
CA LEU A 160 -15.59 -2.56 -17.79
C LEU A 160 -14.34 -1.79 -18.25
N LYS A 161 -13.22 -2.47 -18.47
CA LYS A 161 -11.92 -1.89 -18.87
C LYS A 161 -11.54 -0.64 -18.05
N PRO A 162 -11.60 -0.66 -16.71
CA PRO A 162 -11.27 0.50 -15.89
C PRO A 162 -9.80 0.87 -16.06
N HIS A 163 -9.45 2.15 -15.98
CA HIS A 163 -8.04 2.58 -15.96
C HIS A 163 -7.47 2.58 -14.54
N LEU A 164 -8.30 2.97 -13.57
CA LEU A 164 -7.98 3.05 -12.15
C LEU A 164 -8.85 2.06 -11.37
N ILE A 165 -8.23 1.24 -10.53
CA ILE A 165 -8.93 0.27 -9.69
C ILE A 165 -8.56 0.53 -8.22
N PHE A 166 -9.51 1.04 -7.44
CA PHE A 166 -9.35 1.28 -6.02
C PHE A 166 -9.87 0.09 -5.22
N VAL A 167 -9.01 -0.53 -4.41
CA VAL A 167 -9.30 -1.75 -3.66
C VAL A 167 -9.35 -1.43 -2.17
N TRP A 168 -10.48 -1.71 -1.51
CA TRP A 168 -10.73 -1.35 -0.09
C TRP A 168 -10.31 -2.41 0.93
N ASN A 169 -9.37 -3.29 0.57
CA ASN A 169 -8.95 -4.38 1.45
C ASN A 169 -7.53 -4.87 1.17
N GLU A 170 -6.78 -5.15 2.24
CA GLU A 170 -5.40 -5.63 2.15
C GLU A 170 -5.29 -7.05 1.56
N ALA A 171 -6.20 -7.96 1.92
CA ALA A 171 -6.17 -9.32 1.42
C ALA A 171 -6.46 -9.39 -0.09
N ILE A 172 -7.37 -8.54 -0.58
CA ILE A 172 -7.66 -8.41 -2.01
C ILE A 172 -6.46 -7.84 -2.74
N ARG A 173 -5.79 -6.81 -2.18
CA ARG A 173 -4.53 -6.29 -2.74
C ARG A 173 -3.52 -7.42 -2.92
N ASP A 174 -3.31 -8.25 -1.90
CA ASP A 174 -2.33 -9.33 -1.97
C ASP A 174 -2.72 -10.41 -2.99
N CYS A 175 -4.01 -10.73 -3.11
CA CYS A 175 -4.52 -11.62 -4.14
C CYS A 175 -4.28 -11.05 -5.55
N LEU A 176 -4.59 -9.77 -5.80
CA LEU A 176 -4.39 -9.14 -7.10
C LEU A 176 -2.91 -9.05 -7.48
N ILE A 177 -2.01 -8.78 -6.52
CA ILE A 177 -0.56 -8.81 -6.76
C ILE A 177 -0.10 -10.22 -7.18
N ALA A 178 -0.75 -11.27 -6.66
CA ALA A 178 -0.36 -12.65 -6.94
C ALA A 178 -0.96 -13.20 -8.25
N ASN A 179 -2.19 -12.79 -8.60
CA ASN A 179 -2.99 -13.49 -9.62
C ASN A 179 -3.41 -12.62 -10.83
N SER A 180 -3.18 -11.30 -10.81
CA SER A 180 -3.62 -10.40 -11.88
C SER A 180 -2.46 -9.76 -12.65
N ASN A 181 -2.72 -9.28 -13.87
CA ASN A 181 -1.80 -8.45 -14.66
C ASN A 181 -1.87 -6.95 -14.30
N LEU A 182 -2.64 -6.60 -13.27
CA LEU A 182 -2.80 -5.22 -12.84
C LEU A 182 -1.53 -4.72 -12.15
N THR A 183 -1.17 -3.46 -12.39
CA THR A 183 0.01 -2.87 -11.78
C THR A 183 -0.34 -2.22 -10.45
N TYR A 184 0.17 -2.77 -9.35
CA TYR A 184 0.04 -2.13 -8.04
C TYR A 184 0.79 -0.79 -8.00
N PHE A 185 0.05 0.30 -7.76
CA PHE A 185 0.58 1.65 -7.82
C PHE A 185 0.91 2.21 -6.44
N GLY A 186 0.10 1.93 -5.43
CA GLY A 186 0.36 2.37 -4.06
C GLY A 186 -0.84 2.28 -3.13
N LYS A 187 -0.62 2.70 -1.88
CA LYS A 187 -1.67 2.86 -0.86
C LYS A 187 -2.10 4.32 -0.83
N VAL A 188 -3.39 4.59 -0.78
CA VAL A 188 -3.90 5.95 -0.57
C VAL A 188 -3.75 6.29 0.91
N ASP A 189 -3.22 7.48 1.20
CA ASP A 189 -3.10 8.00 2.56
C ASP A 189 -4.46 8.55 3.05
N ILE A 190 -5.29 7.63 3.55
CA ILE A 190 -6.57 7.95 4.19
C ILE A 190 -6.67 7.18 5.53
N PRO A 191 -6.87 7.84 6.68
CA PRO A 191 -6.76 7.19 7.99
C PRO A 191 -7.84 6.13 8.29
N VAL A 192 -9.04 6.33 7.75
CA VAL A 192 -10.24 5.57 8.13
C VAL A 192 -10.53 4.37 7.22
N LEU A 193 -9.79 4.22 6.11
CA LEU A 193 -10.02 3.17 5.12
C LEU A 193 -8.68 2.69 4.54
N SER A 194 -8.52 1.39 4.38
CA SER A 194 -7.34 0.86 3.67
C SER A 194 -7.64 0.78 2.18
N VAL A 195 -7.14 1.77 1.43
CA VAL A 195 -7.36 1.86 -0.02
C VAL A 195 -6.06 1.66 -0.78
N TYR A 196 -6.09 0.81 -1.79
CA TYR A 196 -4.95 0.48 -2.66
C TYR A 196 -5.31 0.78 -4.11
N LEU A 197 -4.44 1.48 -4.83
CA LEU A 197 -4.64 1.77 -6.24
C LEU A 197 -3.86 0.78 -7.10
N PHE A 198 -4.56 0.20 -8.07
CA PHE A 198 -4.01 -0.54 -9.19
C PHE A 198 -4.27 0.21 -10.51
N LEU A 199 -3.33 0.10 -11.44
CA LEU A 199 -3.45 0.61 -12.80
C LEU A 199 -3.65 -0.54 -13.77
N ASN A 200 -4.58 -0.35 -14.71
CA ASN A 200 -4.77 -1.24 -15.84
C ASN A 200 -4.28 -0.56 -17.13
N TYR A 201 -3.16 -1.01 -17.67
CA TYR A 201 -2.56 -0.45 -18.87
C TYR A 201 -3.16 -1.02 -20.17
N GLU A 202 -3.90 -2.13 -20.09
CA GLU A 202 -4.54 -2.75 -21.27
C GLU A 202 -5.73 -1.93 -21.79
N ALA A 203 -6.27 -1.04 -20.96
CA ALA A 203 -7.34 -0.12 -21.28
C ALA A 203 -6.85 1.11 -22.10
N GLY A 204 -6.27 0.90 -23.29
CA GLY A 204 -6.03 1.99 -24.27
C GLY A 204 -5.21 3.17 -23.73
N THR A 205 -4.04 2.84 -23.16
CA THR A 205 -2.95 3.70 -22.65
C THR A 205 -3.13 5.22 -22.77
N GLU A 206 -3.64 5.81 -21.69
CA GLU A 206 -3.55 7.25 -21.44
C GLU A 206 -2.73 7.59 -20.18
N ILE A 207 -2.31 6.60 -19.39
CA ILE A 207 -1.52 6.78 -18.16
C ILE A 207 -0.03 6.71 -18.47
N ASN A 208 0.65 7.84 -18.32
CA ASN A 208 2.11 7.98 -18.47
C ASN A 208 2.72 8.58 -17.20
N GLY A 209 4.04 8.70 -17.11
CA GLY A 209 4.72 9.21 -15.92
C GLY A 209 4.25 10.60 -15.41
N LYS A 210 3.77 11.48 -16.31
CA LYS A 210 3.17 12.76 -15.90
C LYS A 210 1.82 12.56 -15.23
N LYS A 211 0.95 11.74 -15.83
CA LYS A 211 -0.35 11.39 -15.22
C LYS A 211 -0.18 10.61 -13.92
N GLU A 212 0.76 9.67 -13.85
CA GLU A 212 1.11 8.97 -12.61
C GLU A 212 1.50 9.95 -11.49
N SER A 213 2.35 10.93 -11.80
CA SER A 213 2.74 11.96 -10.84
C SER A 213 1.55 12.84 -10.40
N PHE A 214 0.62 13.11 -11.31
CA PHE A 214 -0.62 13.81 -10.99
C PHE A 214 -1.52 12.97 -10.08
N LEU A 215 -1.77 11.70 -10.41
CA LEU A 215 -2.57 10.76 -9.61
C LEU A 215 -1.98 10.62 -8.19
N GLN A 216 -0.66 10.52 -8.08
CA GLN A 216 0.03 10.44 -6.78
C GLN A 216 -0.27 11.64 -5.89
N ARG A 217 -0.27 12.86 -6.45
CA ARG A 217 -0.59 14.08 -5.69
C ARG A 217 -2.08 14.20 -5.42
N GLN A 218 -2.91 13.95 -6.42
CA GLN A 218 -4.36 14.13 -6.36
C GLN A 218 -5.01 13.22 -5.31
N TYR A 219 -4.55 11.96 -5.24
CA TYR A 219 -5.13 10.96 -4.34
C TYR A 219 -4.19 10.59 -3.20
N HIS A 220 -3.21 11.44 -2.87
CA HIS A 220 -2.28 11.25 -1.75
C HIS A 220 -1.69 9.83 -1.69
N ILE A 221 -1.19 9.35 -2.83
CA ILE A 221 -0.78 7.95 -2.97
C ILE A 221 0.66 7.79 -2.46
N ILE A 222 0.80 6.91 -1.48
CA ILE A 222 2.08 6.39 -1.01
C ILE A 222 2.53 5.31 -2.03
N PRO A 223 3.50 5.58 -2.92
CA PRO A 223 3.75 4.74 -4.11
C PRO A 223 4.30 3.37 -3.71
N GLY A 224 3.85 2.24 -4.26
CA GLY A 224 4.31 0.89 -3.86
C GLY A 224 5.82 0.66 -4.04
N LYS A 225 6.46 1.39 -4.97
CA LYS A 225 7.91 1.38 -5.17
C LYS A 225 8.62 2.21 -4.10
N VAL A 226 9.64 1.65 -3.46
CA VAL A 226 10.48 2.39 -2.50
C VAL A 226 11.34 3.41 -3.23
N THR A 227 10.95 4.69 -3.12
CA THR A 227 11.74 5.83 -3.60
C THR A 227 12.61 6.38 -2.47
N LYS A 228 13.60 7.22 -2.80
CA LYS A 228 14.39 7.93 -1.79
C LYS A 228 13.48 8.85 -0.98
N GLY A 229 12.67 9.68 -1.64
CA GLY A 229 11.75 10.62 -1.00
C GLY A 229 10.74 9.97 -0.04
N TRP A 230 10.25 8.77 -0.35
CA TRP A 230 9.40 8.03 0.59
C TRP A 230 10.16 7.57 1.85
N ILE A 231 11.42 7.16 1.72
CA ILE A 231 12.25 6.88 2.89
C ILE A 231 12.48 8.17 3.70
N GLU A 232 12.71 9.30 3.02
CA GLU A 232 12.86 10.61 3.68
C GLU A 232 11.59 10.98 4.46
N SER A 233 10.39 10.78 3.89
CA SER A 233 9.13 11.04 4.60
C SER A 233 8.95 10.14 5.83
N LEU A 234 9.32 8.86 5.74
CA LEU A 234 9.31 7.96 6.90
C LEU A 234 10.23 8.44 8.02
N PHE A 235 11.47 8.82 7.68
CA PHE A 235 12.39 9.36 8.66
C PHE A 235 11.82 10.62 9.31
N ASN A 236 11.24 11.51 8.50
CA ASN A 236 10.67 12.75 9.00
C ASN A 236 9.52 12.53 9.99
N GLU A 237 8.65 11.56 9.71
CA GLU A 237 7.56 11.15 10.58
C GLU A 237 8.08 10.55 11.90
N TYR A 238 8.90 9.49 11.83
CA TYR A 238 9.32 8.73 13.02
C TYR A 238 10.31 9.48 13.92
N PHE A 239 11.09 10.41 13.35
CA PHE A 239 12.00 11.29 14.08
C PHE A 239 11.35 12.63 14.44
N ASN A 240 10.11 12.88 14.01
CA ASN A 240 9.38 14.13 14.23
C ASN A 240 10.22 15.36 13.83
N SER A 241 10.81 15.32 12.64
CA SER A 241 11.73 16.36 12.15
C SER A 241 11.71 16.42 10.61
N PRO A 242 11.44 17.57 9.98
CA PRO A 242 11.41 17.68 8.51
C PRO A 242 12.79 17.48 7.85
N ASN A 243 13.88 17.55 8.62
CA ASN A 243 15.25 17.35 8.16
C ASN A 243 15.89 16.11 8.83
N ALA A 244 15.09 15.08 9.13
CA ALA A 244 15.55 13.91 9.88
C ALA A 244 16.77 13.22 9.25
N ILE A 245 16.90 13.27 7.93
CA ILE A 245 18.04 12.72 7.18
C ILE A 245 19.35 13.44 7.50
N GLU A 246 19.33 14.76 7.67
CA GLU A 246 20.51 15.57 7.97
C GLU A 246 21.04 15.31 9.38
N LEU A 247 20.17 14.83 10.29
CA LEU A 247 20.56 14.41 11.63
C LEU A 247 21.51 13.20 11.62
N PHE A 248 21.52 12.42 10.52
CA PHE A 248 22.45 11.32 10.30
C PHE A 248 23.72 11.82 9.61
N GLY A 249 24.59 12.47 10.38
CA GLY A 249 25.84 13.01 9.85
C GLY A 249 26.81 11.91 9.41
N LEU A 250 27.49 12.12 8.28
CA LEU A 250 28.56 11.21 7.86
C LEU A 250 29.72 11.22 8.86
N LYS A 251 30.25 10.04 9.17
CA LYS A 251 31.48 9.89 9.95
C LYS A 251 32.72 10.09 9.08
N THR A 252 33.83 10.44 9.72
CA THR A 252 35.15 10.43 9.07
C THR A 252 35.64 8.99 8.89
N ILE A 253 36.68 8.82 8.08
CA ILE A 253 37.33 7.51 7.88
C ILE A 253 37.86 6.97 9.22
N GLU A 254 38.43 7.83 10.06
CA GLU A 254 38.97 7.44 11.37
C GLU A 254 37.86 7.01 12.33
N GLU A 255 36.76 7.78 12.42
CA GLU A 255 35.60 7.45 13.25
C GLU A 255 34.97 6.10 12.85
N ARG A 256 34.89 5.85 11.53
CA ARG A 256 34.42 4.57 10.99
C ARG A 256 35.35 3.42 11.34
N SER A 257 36.65 3.60 11.12
CA SER A 257 37.67 2.58 11.39
C SER A 257 37.74 2.22 12.88
N ALA A 258 37.73 3.22 13.77
CA ALA A 258 37.71 3.03 15.21
C ALA A 258 36.46 2.28 15.69
N SER A 259 35.35 2.40 14.96
CA SER A 259 34.10 1.71 15.27
C SER A 259 33.99 0.31 14.62
N GLY A 260 35.00 -0.14 13.87
CA GLY A 260 35.02 -1.44 13.20
C GLY A 260 34.29 -1.48 11.84
N MET A 261 33.91 -0.33 11.28
CA MET A 261 33.31 -0.21 9.96
C MET A 261 34.34 0.32 8.96
N GLY A 262 34.74 -0.52 8.01
CA GLY A 262 35.64 -0.09 6.94
C GLY A 262 34.96 0.83 5.91
N VAL A 263 35.75 1.31 4.97
CA VAL A 263 35.30 1.96 3.73
C VAL A 263 35.77 1.09 2.57
N ARG A 264 34.95 0.93 1.52
CA ARG A 264 35.35 0.14 0.35
C ARG A 264 36.44 0.89 -0.43
N GLN A 265 37.69 0.41 -0.38
CA GLN A 265 38.79 0.96 -1.17
C GLN A 265 38.83 0.28 -2.55
N GLY A 266 38.81 1.06 -3.62
CA GLY A 266 38.94 0.58 -5.00
C GLY A 266 39.20 1.73 -5.97
N VAL A 267 40.14 1.52 -6.90
CA VAL A 267 40.44 2.45 -8.00
C VAL A 267 39.28 2.42 -8.99
N GLY A 268 38.61 3.55 -9.17
CA GLY A 268 37.38 3.68 -9.97
C GLY A 268 36.18 3.99 -9.08
N ARG A 269 35.73 5.26 -9.09
CA ARG A 269 34.70 5.85 -8.22
C ARG A 269 33.47 4.93 -8.05
N PRO A 270 33.31 4.22 -6.91
CA PRO A 270 32.07 3.51 -6.63
C PRO A 270 30.95 4.53 -6.34
N PRO A 271 29.66 4.19 -6.56
CA PRO A 271 28.57 5.13 -6.36
C PRO A 271 28.46 5.49 -4.87
N LYS A 272 28.72 6.77 -4.55
CA LYS A 272 28.71 7.32 -3.20
C LYS A 272 27.28 7.32 -2.64
N ILE A 273 26.98 6.45 -1.68
CA ILE A 273 25.77 6.59 -0.88
C ILE A 273 25.98 7.77 0.07
N LYS A 274 25.28 8.89 -0.19
CA LYS A 274 25.56 10.17 0.48
C LYS A 274 24.81 10.38 1.79
N ASP A 275 23.71 9.65 2.00
CA ASP A 275 22.81 9.85 3.13
C ASP A 275 22.11 8.54 3.53
N VAL A 276 21.47 8.57 4.71
CA VAL A 276 20.80 7.40 5.28
C VAL A 276 19.59 6.94 4.44
N ALA A 277 18.88 7.84 3.77
CA ALA A 277 17.78 7.47 2.87
C ALA A 277 18.26 6.67 1.65
N SER A 278 19.36 7.11 1.05
CA SER A 278 20.01 6.41 -0.08
C SER A 278 20.53 5.04 0.35
N LEU A 279 21.06 4.93 1.58
CA LEU A 279 21.46 3.65 2.16
C LEU A 279 20.27 2.69 2.25
N PHE A 280 19.17 3.14 2.85
CA PHE A 280 17.96 2.32 3.01
C PHE A 280 17.41 1.88 1.65
N LYS A 281 17.41 2.76 0.65
CA LYS A 281 17.02 2.40 -0.72
C LYS A 281 17.88 1.28 -1.28
N GLN A 282 19.20 1.33 -1.06
CA GLN A 282 20.14 0.29 -1.50
C GLN A 282 19.97 -1.04 -0.75
N LEU A 283 19.55 -0.99 0.52
CA LEU A 283 19.18 -2.17 1.30
C LEU A 283 17.87 -2.80 0.80
N VAL A 284 16.92 -1.98 0.35
CA VAL A 284 15.69 -2.47 -0.31
C VAL A 284 15.98 -3.13 -1.66
N THR A 285 16.84 -2.53 -2.49
CA THR A 285 17.27 -3.15 -3.76
C THR A 285 17.87 -4.54 -3.56
N ARG A 286 18.50 -4.79 -2.40
CA ARG A 286 19.11 -6.09 -2.04
C ARG A 286 18.20 -6.99 -1.21
N LYS A 287 16.92 -6.64 -1.05
CA LYS A 287 15.91 -7.38 -0.28
C LYS A 287 16.27 -7.59 1.20
N ILE A 288 17.19 -6.79 1.75
CA ILE A 288 17.50 -6.79 3.19
C ILE A 288 16.39 -6.07 3.96
N LEU A 289 15.93 -4.96 3.39
CA LEU A 289 14.72 -4.28 3.80
C LEU A 289 13.65 -4.50 2.72
N VAL A 290 12.39 -4.50 3.12
CA VAL A 290 11.25 -4.58 2.21
C VAL A 290 10.19 -3.60 2.66
N ARG A 291 9.40 -3.12 1.70
CA ARG A 291 8.22 -2.33 2.02
C ARG A 291 7.09 -3.24 2.43
N ALA A 292 6.40 -2.89 3.52
CA ALA A 292 5.18 -3.54 3.96
C ALA A 292 4.12 -2.46 4.20
N GLY A 293 3.27 -2.23 3.20
CA GLY A 293 2.28 -1.15 3.23
C GLY A 293 2.92 0.24 3.24
N ASP A 294 2.67 0.99 4.30
CA ASP A 294 3.25 2.30 4.60
C ASP A 294 4.52 2.22 5.45
N ARG A 295 4.99 1.02 5.81
CA ARG A 295 6.18 0.82 6.64
C ARG A 295 7.33 0.21 5.85
N ILE A 296 8.52 0.33 6.43
CA ILE A 296 9.69 -0.45 6.03
C ILE A 296 9.98 -1.50 7.10
N VAL A 297 10.14 -2.75 6.67
CA VAL A 297 10.43 -3.88 7.54
C VAL A 297 11.65 -4.64 7.05
N PHE A 298 12.17 -5.55 7.87
CA PHE A 298 13.23 -6.46 7.43
C PHE A 298 12.66 -7.55 6.52
N GLY A 299 13.43 -7.95 5.52
CA GLY A 299 13.04 -9.01 4.57
C GLY A 299 12.91 -10.40 5.20
N ASN A 300 12.39 -11.34 4.43
CA ASN A 300 12.28 -12.75 4.85
C ASN A 300 13.66 -13.35 5.16
N GLY A 301 13.74 -14.16 6.21
CA GLY A 301 15.00 -14.77 6.68
C GLY A 301 15.88 -13.86 7.54
N ILE A 302 15.45 -12.63 7.84
CA ILE A 302 16.20 -11.72 8.72
C ILE A 302 15.85 -11.99 10.20
N MET A 303 16.74 -12.70 10.88
CA MET A 303 16.70 -13.01 12.32
C MET A 303 17.04 -11.81 13.21
N ASN A 304 16.80 -11.90 14.51
CA ASN A 304 17.01 -10.79 15.46
C ASN A 304 18.48 -10.34 15.54
N ASN A 305 19.44 -11.26 15.48
CA ASN A 305 20.87 -10.96 15.38
C ASN A 305 21.24 -10.11 14.14
N HIS A 306 20.57 -10.33 13.00
CA HIS A 306 20.74 -9.50 11.80
C HIS A 306 20.21 -8.09 12.02
N LYS A 307 19.07 -7.96 12.71
CA LYS A 307 18.47 -6.65 13.05
C LYS A 307 19.38 -5.86 14.00
N GLU A 308 19.89 -6.50 15.05
CA GLU A 308 20.85 -5.86 15.96
C GLU A 308 22.15 -5.49 15.23
N THR A 309 22.62 -6.34 14.31
CA THR A 309 23.80 -6.06 13.48
C THR A 309 23.56 -4.87 12.54
N PHE A 310 22.38 -4.77 11.93
CA PHE A 310 21.97 -3.60 11.15
C PHE A 310 22.06 -2.31 11.96
N MET A 311 21.52 -2.32 13.19
CA MET A 311 21.53 -1.14 14.06
C MET A 311 22.95 -0.77 14.50
N ARG A 312 23.80 -1.77 14.76
CA ARG A 312 25.23 -1.58 15.01
C ARG A 312 25.92 -0.93 13.81
N TYR A 313 25.73 -1.46 12.60
CA TYR A 313 26.33 -0.90 11.38
C TYR A 313 25.85 0.52 11.09
N LEU A 314 24.59 0.83 11.36
CA LEU A 314 24.05 2.18 11.24
C LEU A 314 24.81 3.16 12.14
N LYS A 315 25.00 2.81 13.42
CA LYS A 315 25.76 3.61 14.39
C LYS A 315 27.26 3.70 14.10
N GLN A 316 27.84 2.67 13.51
CA GLN A 316 29.24 2.69 13.09
C GLN A 316 29.46 3.54 11.84
N THR A 317 28.43 3.70 11.00
CA THR A 317 28.52 4.42 9.72
C THR A 317 28.16 5.90 9.84
N PHE A 318 27.18 6.25 10.68
CA PHE A 318 26.71 7.61 10.86
C PHE A 318 26.88 8.12 12.29
N ASN A 319 26.98 9.43 12.44
CA ASN A 319 26.73 10.15 13.67
C ASN A 319 25.22 10.26 13.82
N VAL A 320 24.63 9.44 14.70
CA VAL A 320 23.18 9.32 14.85
C VAL A 320 22.67 10.06 16.09
N PRO A 321 21.43 10.59 16.09
CA PRO A 321 20.80 11.15 17.28
C PRO A 321 20.71 10.17 18.46
N LYS A 322 20.75 10.67 19.71
CA LYS A 322 20.64 9.82 20.91
C LYS A 322 19.35 8.99 20.95
N TYR A 323 18.25 9.53 20.42
CA TYR A 323 16.94 8.90 20.38
C TYR A 323 16.72 7.94 19.19
N THR A 324 17.75 7.69 18.37
CA THR A 324 17.66 6.85 17.16
C THR A 324 17.10 5.46 17.45
N ASN A 325 17.46 4.83 18.56
CA ASN A 325 16.93 3.50 18.92
C ASN A 325 15.41 3.49 19.03
N GLY A 326 14.83 4.49 19.71
CA GLY A 326 13.39 4.57 19.93
C GLY A 326 12.65 4.79 18.62
N CYS A 327 13.14 5.73 17.80
CA CYS A 327 12.57 6.02 16.48
C CYS A 327 12.65 4.81 15.55
N MET A 328 13.83 4.17 15.45
CA MET A 328 14.01 2.96 14.64
C MET A 328 13.14 1.81 15.14
N SER A 329 12.99 1.67 16.47
CA SER A 329 12.15 0.59 17.03
C SER A 329 10.68 0.76 16.65
N ARG A 330 10.17 1.99 16.68
CA ARG A 330 8.81 2.30 16.22
C ARG A 330 8.68 2.07 14.71
N MET A 331 9.65 2.55 13.93
CA MET A 331 9.62 2.45 12.47
C MET A 331 9.62 0.99 11.98
N PHE A 332 10.42 0.12 12.60
CA PHE A 332 10.52 -1.29 12.22
C PHE A 332 9.55 -2.22 12.98
N GLY A 333 8.83 -1.72 13.99
CA GLY A 333 8.03 -2.57 14.88
C GLY A 333 8.87 -3.60 15.65
N TYR A 334 10.14 -3.30 15.94
CA TYR A 334 11.09 -4.20 16.58
C TYR A 334 11.88 -3.44 17.64
N LYS A 335 11.84 -3.91 18.89
CA LYS A 335 12.60 -3.27 19.99
C LYS A 335 14.08 -3.62 19.83
N PHE A 336 14.90 -2.66 19.45
CA PHE A 336 16.37 -2.82 19.47
C PHE A 336 16.84 -2.82 20.91
N ILE A 337 17.04 -4.02 21.43
CA ILE A 337 17.58 -4.27 22.78
C ILE A 337 19.04 -4.55 22.52
N HIS A 338 19.93 -3.79 23.14
CA HIS A 338 21.38 -3.97 23.01
C HIS A 338 21.84 -5.34 23.53
N SER A 339 21.40 -6.44 22.95
CA SER A 339 21.93 -7.76 23.23
C SER A 339 23.40 -7.68 22.91
N GLU A 340 24.24 -8.13 23.84
CA GLU A 340 25.65 -8.37 23.61
C GLU A 340 25.75 -9.36 22.46
N LEU A 341 25.72 -8.83 21.22
CA LEU A 341 26.05 -9.58 20.03
C LEU A 341 27.46 -10.11 20.31
N SER A 342 27.58 -11.42 20.49
CA SER A 342 28.89 -12.07 20.50
C SER A 342 29.70 -11.47 19.36
N ALA A 343 30.92 -11.07 19.64
CA ALA A 343 31.66 -10.07 18.87
C ALA A 343 31.91 -10.41 17.38
N ALA A 344 31.42 -11.55 16.88
CA ALA A 344 31.67 -12.07 15.54
C ALA A 344 30.46 -12.77 14.89
N PHE A 345 29.20 -12.38 15.14
CA PHE A 345 28.11 -12.88 14.28
C PHE A 345 28.30 -12.35 12.85
N GLU A 346 28.78 -13.21 11.96
CA GLU A 346 28.98 -12.93 10.54
C GLU A 346 28.51 -14.12 9.70
N ASP A 347 27.53 -13.88 8.85
CA ASP A 347 27.02 -14.82 7.86
C ASP A 347 26.94 -14.18 6.47
N ASP A 348 26.31 -14.83 5.50
CA ASP A 348 26.12 -14.26 4.16
C ASP A 348 25.25 -12.98 4.18
N ILE A 349 24.22 -12.93 5.03
CA ILE A 349 23.31 -11.80 5.13
C ILE A 349 24.03 -10.58 5.71
N THR A 350 24.77 -10.74 6.81
CA THR A 350 25.52 -9.64 7.42
C THR A 350 26.67 -9.18 6.54
N ARG A 351 27.32 -10.08 5.78
CA ARG A 351 28.34 -9.68 4.77
C ARG A 351 27.75 -8.83 3.65
N LYS A 352 26.61 -9.27 3.08
CA LYS A 352 25.88 -8.49 2.08
C LYS A 352 25.46 -7.14 2.62
N MET A 353 24.94 -7.10 3.85
CA MET A 353 24.56 -5.85 4.51
C MET A 353 25.76 -4.93 4.72
N LYS A 354 26.86 -5.44 5.31
CA LYS A 354 28.10 -4.71 5.55
C LYS A 354 28.66 -4.10 4.26
N ALA A 355 28.62 -4.84 3.16
CA ALA A 355 29.06 -4.36 1.85
C ALA A 355 28.30 -3.10 1.40
N VAL A 356 27.00 -2.98 1.70
CA VAL A 356 26.22 -1.76 1.41
C VAL A 356 26.64 -0.62 2.32
N PHE A 357 26.81 -0.86 3.62
CA PHE A 357 27.28 0.17 4.57
C PHE A 357 28.69 0.67 4.23
N MET A 358 29.57 -0.19 3.71
CA MET A 358 30.90 0.18 3.23
C MET A 358 30.88 1.07 1.98
N MET A 359 29.75 1.19 1.27
CA MET A 359 29.55 2.10 0.14
C MET A 359 29.08 3.50 0.55
N VAL A 360 28.75 3.70 1.84
CA VAL A 360 28.41 5.04 2.38
C VAL A 360 29.66 5.93 2.32
N ASP A 361 29.47 7.16 1.86
CA ASP A 361 30.53 8.14 1.76
C ASP A 361 31.06 8.53 3.15
N THR A 362 32.21 9.18 3.19
CA THR A 362 32.77 9.73 4.43
C THR A 362 32.82 11.24 4.37
N ARG A 363 32.77 11.87 5.54
CA ARG A 363 33.04 13.30 5.64
C ARG A 363 34.53 13.54 5.37
N ASP A 364 34.87 14.05 4.18
CA ASP A 364 36.25 14.42 3.82
C ASP A 364 36.81 15.47 4.78
N LYS A 365 38.12 15.37 5.09
CA LYS A 365 38.84 16.26 6.03
C LYS A 365 39.08 17.69 5.52
N ASP A 366 38.60 18.06 4.34
CA ASP A 366 38.98 19.32 3.66
C ASP A 366 38.36 20.61 4.21
N TYR A 367 37.60 20.55 5.30
CA TYR A 367 37.07 21.77 5.96
C TYR A 367 38.13 22.56 6.75
N LYS A 368 39.37 22.07 6.88
CA LYS A 368 40.44 22.77 7.63
C LYS A 368 41.32 23.73 6.81
N ILE A 369 41.27 23.72 5.47
CA ILE A 369 42.18 24.57 4.66
C ILE A 369 41.55 25.92 4.26
N LYS A 370 40.22 26.03 4.17
CA LYS A 370 39.56 27.30 3.78
C LYS A 370 39.45 28.37 4.89
N ARG A 371 39.84 28.08 6.13
CA ARG A 371 39.78 29.05 7.25
C ARG A 371 41.14 29.65 7.65
N MET A 372 42.24 29.23 7.04
CA MET A 372 43.59 29.79 7.29
C MET A 372 44.12 30.66 6.13
N GLY A 373 43.34 30.89 5.07
CA GLY A 373 43.74 31.68 3.90
C GLY A 373 43.28 33.14 3.86
N SER A 374 42.62 33.64 4.91
CA SER A 374 42.04 35.01 4.94
C SER A 374 42.56 35.85 6.10
N SER A 375 43.86 35.75 6.41
CA SER A 375 44.52 36.74 7.25
C SER A 375 45.99 36.85 6.87
N SER A 376 46.25 37.61 5.81
CA SER A 376 47.48 38.39 5.60
C SER A 376 47.55 38.83 4.14
N LYS A 377 47.15 40.07 3.86
CA LYS A 377 47.89 40.98 3.00
C LYS A 377 47.40 42.39 3.33
N LEU A 378 48.40 43.24 3.63
CA LEU A 378 48.34 44.65 3.98
C LEU A 378 47.42 45.47 3.07
#